data_AF-A0A950DF53-F1
#
_entry.id   AF-A0A950DF53-F1
#
_cell.length_a   1.000
_cell.length_b   1.000
_cell.length_c   1.000
_cell.angle_alpha   90.00
_cell.angle_beta   90.00
_cell.angle_gamma   90.00
#
_symmetry.space_group_name_H-M   'P 1'
#
loop_
_entity.id
_entity.type
_entity.pdbx_description
1 polymer ?
#
loop_
_entity_poly.entity_id
_entity_poly.type
_entity_poly.pdbx_seq_one_letter_code
_entity_poly.pdbx_strand_id
1 'polypeptide(L)'
;MKSKKPTSPRARRSPASSSGRTLDEGRAVVLDFVQSRIEAFNVEQGGGVAVRKDAHGYTLLHQDSGMPIARLRPRGTGDRFEVLYWSPFRERWLPVGPLGGMVLSLLDALEFVANDPMDCFWR
;
A
#
# COMPACT_ATOMS: atom_id res chain seq x y z
N MET A 1 -15.45 -40.59 63.86
CA MET A 1 -15.80 -39.16 63.98
C MET A 1 -14.52 -38.34 63.91
N LYS A 2 -14.28 -37.61 62.82
CA LYS A 2 -13.09 -36.76 62.67
C LYS A 2 -13.37 -35.65 61.65
N SER A 3 -13.36 -34.44 62.19
CA SER A 3 -12.74 -33.21 61.66
C SER A 3 -13.14 -32.71 60.27
N LYS A 4 -13.92 -31.62 60.27
CA LYS A 4 -14.04 -30.65 59.18
C LYS A 4 -12.89 -29.62 59.27
N LYS A 5 -12.10 -29.50 58.20
CA LYS A 5 -11.19 -28.40 57.84
C LYS A 5 -10.96 -28.48 56.31
N PRO A 6 -10.44 -27.45 55.63
CA PRO A 6 -10.96 -26.10 55.49
C PRO A 6 -11.03 -25.68 54.00
N THR A 7 -11.52 -24.46 53.81
CA THR A 7 -11.61 -23.56 52.66
C THR A 7 -10.69 -23.81 51.45
N SER A 8 -11.37 -23.75 50.29
CA SER A 8 -10.95 -23.92 48.88
C SER A 8 -9.67 -23.20 48.42
N PRO A 9 -8.91 -23.78 47.46
CA PRO A 9 -7.65 -23.25 46.94
C PRO A 9 -7.84 -22.23 45.80
N ARG A 10 -7.10 -21.11 45.83
CA ARG A 10 -6.97 -20.19 44.69
C ARG A 10 -5.77 -20.60 43.83
N ALA A 11 -5.96 -21.66 43.05
CA ALA A 11 -5.05 -22.02 41.97
C ALA A 11 -5.13 -20.97 40.84
N ARG A 12 -3.98 -20.41 40.45
CA ARG A 12 -3.86 -19.55 39.27
C ARG A 12 -4.10 -20.41 38.02
N ARG A 13 -5.26 -20.25 37.38
CA ARG A 13 -5.56 -20.84 36.07
C ARG A 13 -4.95 -19.96 34.98
N SER A 14 -3.99 -20.51 34.24
CA SER A 14 -3.77 -20.11 32.85
C SER A 14 -4.93 -20.60 32.00
N PRO A 15 -5.39 -19.83 31.00
CA PRO A 15 -5.94 -20.41 29.80
C PRO A 15 -4.94 -20.23 28.65
N ALA A 16 -4.49 -21.36 28.12
CA ALA A 16 -4.11 -21.44 26.72
C ALA A 16 -5.38 -21.14 25.89
N SER A 17 -5.30 -20.15 24.99
CA SER A 17 -6.24 -20.06 23.88
C SER A 17 -5.57 -20.63 22.65
N SER A 18 -5.74 -21.95 22.48
CA SER A 18 -5.74 -22.56 21.16
C SER A 18 -7.04 -22.17 20.47
N SER A 19 -6.96 -21.47 19.35
CA SER A 19 -8.00 -21.51 18.33
C SER A 19 -7.32 -21.27 17.00
N GLY A 20 -6.98 -22.38 16.34
CA GLY A 20 -6.58 -22.35 14.95
C GLY A 20 -7.62 -21.61 14.12
N ARG A 21 -7.13 -20.76 13.22
CA ARG A 21 -7.86 -20.52 11.98
C ARG A 21 -7.10 -21.26 10.90
N THR A 22 -7.67 -22.42 10.61
CA THR A 22 -7.80 -22.99 9.28
C THR A 22 -7.53 -21.99 8.17
N LEU A 23 -6.71 -22.45 7.22
CA LEU A 23 -6.48 -21.89 5.90
C LEU A 23 -7.70 -21.11 5.39
N ASP A 24 -7.50 -19.82 5.12
CA ASP A 24 -8.48 -18.95 4.45
C ASP A 24 -8.47 -19.29 2.95
N GLU A 25 -8.82 -20.54 2.62
CA GLU A 25 -9.26 -20.96 1.29
C GLU A 25 -10.55 -20.21 0.98
N GLY A 26 -10.41 -19.05 0.36
CA GLY A 26 -11.54 -18.24 -0.06
C GLY A 26 -11.56 -16.80 0.43
N ARG A 27 -10.42 -16.18 0.79
CA ARG A 27 -10.34 -14.73 0.63
C ARG A 27 -10.59 -14.46 -0.84
N ALA A 28 -11.81 -14.07 -1.18
CA ALA A 28 -12.06 -13.39 -2.43
C ALA A 28 -10.97 -12.32 -2.50
N VAL A 29 -10.01 -12.50 -3.41
CA VAL A 29 -9.04 -11.46 -3.71
C VAL A 29 -9.95 -10.36 -4.26
N VAL A 30 -10.32 -9.40 -3.41
CA VAL A 30 -10.96 -8.18 -3.88
C VAL A 30 -9.84 -7.51 -4.65
N LEU A 31 -9.77 -7.86 -5.95
CA LEU A 31 -8.81 -7.31 -6.86
C LEU A 31 -8.99 -5.81 -6.78
N ASP A 32 -7.92 -5.13 -6.37
CA ASP A 32 -7.93 -3.70 -6.38
C ASP A 32 -7.88 -3.27 -7.86
N PHE A 33 -9.03 -2.83 -8.37
CA PHE A 33 -9.18 -2.47 -9.78
C PHE A 33 -8.17 -1.41 -10.22
N VAL A 34 -7.82 -0.48 -9.33
CA VAL A 34 -6.83 0.57 -9.63
C VAL A 34 -5.45 -0.04 -9.71
N GLN A 35 -5.07 -0.89 -8.76
CA GLN A 35 -3.80 -1.61 -8.82
C GLN A 35 -3.69 -2.44 -10.11
N SER A 36 -4.73 -3.20 -10.47
CA SER A 36 -4.73 -4.00 -11.70
C SER A 36 -4.59 -3.14 -12.96
N ARG A 37 -5.18 -1.94 -12.96
CA ARG A 37 -5.02 -0.96 -14.06
C ARG A 37 -3.59 -0.43 -14.17
N ILE A 38 -2.97 -0.11 -13.04
CA ILE A 38 -1.57 0.33 -12.99
C ILE A 38 -0.64 -0.79 -13.49
N GLU A 39 -0.85 -2.03 -13.04
CA GLU A 39 -0.06 -3.19 -13.45
C GLU A 39 -0.23 -3.48 -14.95
N ALA A 40 -1.45 -3.38 -15.49
CA ALA A 40 -1.71 -3.55 -16.91
C ALA A 40 -0.96 -2.50 -17.75
N PHE A 41 -1.04 -1.21 -17.36
CA PHE A 41 -0.30 -0.14 -18.02
C PHE A 41 1.21 -0.38 -17.98
N ASN A 42 1.76 -0.81 -16.85
CA ASN A 42 3.17 -1.14 -16.72
C ASN A 42 3.59 -2.25 -17.72
N VAL A 43 2.80 -3.31 -17.87
CA VAL A 43 3.08 -4.36 -18.86
C VAL A 43 3.08 -3.81 -20.29
N GLU A 44 2.13 -2.93 -20.62
CA GLU A 44 2.06 -2.28 -21.94
C GLU A 44 3.27 -1.37 -22.23
N GLN A 45 3.85 -0.75 -21.21
CA GLN A 45 5.06 0.10 -21.31
C GLN A 45 6.39 -0.68 -21.28
N GLY A 46 6.35 -2.01 -21.23
CA GLY A 46 7.56 -2.86 -21.21
C GLY A 46 7.99 -3.35 -19.84
N GLY A 47 7.24 -3.06 -18.78
CA GLY A 47 7.46 -3.55 -17.43
C GLY A 47 8.51 -2.76 -16.63
N GLY A 48 9.06 -3.39 -15.60
CA GLY A 48 10.10 -2.79 -14.76
C GLY A 48 9.60 -1.96 -13.58
N VAL A 49 8.28 -1.80 -13.43
CA VAL A 49 7.67 -1.17 -12.25
C VAL A 49 6.95 -2.19 -11.38
N ALA A 50 7.27 -2.19 -10.09
CA ALA A 50 6.48 -2.86 -9.06
C ALA A 50 5.47 -1.89 -8.44
N VAL A 51 4.25 -2.35 -8.19
CA VAL A 51 3.18 -1.56 -7.57
C VAL A 51 2.95 -2.04 -6.15
N ARG A 52 2.97 -1.12 -5.19
CA ARG A 52 2.60 -1.41 -3.80
C ARG A 52 1.40 -0.56 -3.40
N LYS A 53 0.32 -1.23 -2.99
CA LYS A 53 -0.82 -0.56 -2.35
C LYS A 53 -0.48 -0.27 -0.88
N ASP A 54 -0.47 1.02 -0.52
CA ASP A 54 -0.32 1.50 0.84
C ASP A 54 -1.67 2.08 1.35
N ALA A 55 -1.80 2.30 2.66
CA ALA A 55 -3.07 2.76 3.28
C ALA A 55 -3.68 4.05 2.68
N HIS A 56 -2.90 4.84 1.93
CA HIS A 56 -3.33 6.14 1.37
C HIS A 56 -2.96 6.29 -0.11
N GLY A 57 -2.83 5.19 -0.86
CA GLY A 57 -2.57 5.24 -2.30
C GLY A 57 -1.66 4.13 -2.82
N TYR A 58 -1.12 4.34 -4.00
CA TYR A 58 -0.31 3.37 -4.73
C TYR A 58 1.09 3.93 -4.92
N THR A 59 2.10 3.20 -4.47
CA THR A 59 3.50 3.56 -4.66
C THR A 59 4.06 2.73 -5.81
N LEU A 60 4.64 3.42 -6.78
CA LEU A 60 5.36 2.84 -7.91
C LEU A 60 6.84 2.76 -7.53
N LEU A 61 7.42 1.58 -7.71
CA LEU A 61 8.79 1.26 -7.33
C LEU A 61 9.51 0.68 -8.54
N HIS A 62 10.79 1.00 -8.70
CA HIS A 62 11.62 0.30 -9.66
C HIS A 62 11.71 -1.17 -9.24
N GLN A 63 11.42 -2.09 -10.16
CA GLN A 63 11.32 -3.51 -9.84
C GLN A 63 12.65 -4.08 -9.33
N ASP A 64 13.77 -3.69 -9.95
CA ASP A 64 15.08 -4.24 -9.60
C ASP A 64 15.71 -3.63 -8.35
N SER A 65 15.65 -2.30 -8.20
CA SER A 65 16.30 -1.59 -7.09
C SER A 65 15.37 -1.34 -5.90
N GLY A 66 14.06 -1.47 -6.09
CA GLY A 66 13.05 -1.10 -5.10
C GLY A 66 12.98 0.42 -4.82
N MET A 67 13.64 1.24 -5.64
CA MET A 67 13.64 2.69 -5.45
C MET A 67 12.26 3.29 -5.76
N PRO A 68 11.78 4.27 -4.96
CA PRO A 68 10.50 4.92 -5.22
C PRO A 68 10.56 5.79 -6.47
N ILE A 69 9.66 5.54 -7.41
CA ILE A 69 9.49 6.32 -8.65
C ILE A 69 8.48 7.43 -8.39
N ALA A 70 7.23 7.04 -8.12
CA ALA A 70 6.12 7.95 -7.92
C ALA A 70 5.12 7.38 -6.92
N ARG A 71 4.28 8.25 -6.37
CA ARG A 71 3.16 7.85 -5.53
C ARG A 71 1.88 8.51 -6.01
N LEU A 72 0.86 7.69 -6.24
CA LEU A 72 -0.47 8.09 -6.64
C LEU A 72 -1.38 8.07 -5.41
N ARG A 73 -1.89 9.23 -5.01
CA ARG A 73 -2.81 9.35 -3.88
C ARG A 73 -4.22 9.65 -4.39
N PRO A 74 -5.22 8.78 -4.16
CA PRO A 74 -6.61 9.08 -4.50
C PRO A 74 -7.08 10.37 -3.82
N ARG A 75 -7.78 11.22 -4.55
CA ARG A 75 -8.38 12.47 -4.06
C ARG A 75 -9.88 12.47 -4.30
N GLY A 76 -10.65 12.50 -3.21
CA GLY A 76 -12.11 12.50 -3.25
C GLY A 76 -12.69 11.18 -3.75
N THR A 77 -13.92 11.23 -4.25
CA THR A 77 -14.62 10.07 -4.80
C THR A 77 -14.49 10.08 -6.32
N GLY A 78 -13.70 9.17 -6.89
CA GLY A 78 -13.56 9.03 -8.34
C GLY A 78 -12.15 8.65 -8.80
N ASP A 79 -11.94 8.76 -10.10
CA ASP A 79 -10.66 8.46 -10.78
C ASP A 79 -9.74 9.68 -10.77
N ARG A 80 -9.43 10.23 -9.58
CA ARG A 80 -8.57 11.42 -9.45
C ARG A 80 -7.43 11.13 -8.49
N PHE A 81 -6.21 11.28 -8.99
CA PHE A 81 -4.99 10.93 -8.28
C PHE A 81 -4.05 12.12 -8.23
N GLU A 82 -3.67 12.50 -7.03
CA GLU A 82 -2.54 13.39 -6.81
C GLU A 82 -1.25 12.62 -7.08
N VAL A 83 -0.38 13.19 -7.90
CA VAL A 83 0.94 12.63 -8.22
C VAL A 83 1.98 13.27 -7.31
N LEU A 84 2.72 12.41 -6.60
CA LEU A 84 3.84 12.79 -5.76
C LEU A 84 5.12 12.14 -6.27
N TYR A 85 6.23 12.86 -6.17
CA TYR A 85 7.57 12.34 -6.42
C TYR A 85 8.32 12.14 -5.10
N TRP A 86 9.27 11.21 -5.09
CA TRP A 86 10.17 11.05 -3.97
C TRP A 86 11.30 12.06 -4.07
N SER A 87 11.51 12.86 -3.02
CA SER A 87 12.67 13.75 -2.96
C SER A 87 13.78 13.07 -2.16
N PRO A 88 14.91 12.65 -2.78
CA PRO A 88 16.02 12.06 -2.05
C PRO A 88 16.65 13.04 -1.04
N PHE A 89 16.72 14.32 -1.40
CA PHE A 89 17.28 15.36 -0.52
C PHE A 89 16.44 15.64 0.73
N ARG A 90 15.11 15.55 0.61
CA ARG A 90 14.19 15.79 1.74
C ARG A 90 13.67 14.51 2.38
N GLU A 91 14.06 13.36 1.85
CA GLU A 91 13.63 12.01 2.25
C GLU A 91 12.12 11.91 2.46
N ARG A 92 11.34 12.52 1.57
CA ARG A 92 9.88 12.56 1.68
C ARG A 92 9.19 12.69 0.33
N TRP A 93 7.93 12.27 0.30
CA TRP A 93 7.02 12.51 -0.81
C TRP A 93 6.67 13.99 -0.92
N LEU A 94 6.84 14.56 -2.10
CA LEU A 94 6.50 15.93 -2.42
C LEU A 94 5.49 15.99 -3.57
N PRO A 95 4.59 16.97 -3.57
CA PRO A 95 3.70 17.18 -4.70
C PRO A 95 4.48 17.64 -5.92
N VAL A 96 4.02 17.25 -7.11
CA VAL A 96 4.55 17.77 -8.38
C VAL A 96 3.98 19.16 -8.67
N GLY A 97 4.83 20.05 -9.20
CA GLY A 97 4.46 21.39 -9.68
C GLY A 97 4.68 22.53 -8.66
N PRO A 98 4.87 23.78 -9.13
CA PRO A 98 5.21 24.92 -8.28
C PRO A 98 4.10 25.35 -7.31
N LEU A 99 2.84 25.01 -7.62
CA LEU A 99 1.68 25.28 -6.76
C LEU A 99 1.31 24.08 -5.86
N GLY A 100 1.96 22.93 -6.05
CA GLY A 100 1.65 21.68 -5.38
C GLY A 100 0.30 21.07 -5.81
N GLY A 101 0.22 19.74 -5.81
CA GLY A 101 -1.03 19.02 -5.94
C GLY A 101 -1.49 18.83 -7.38
N MET A 102 -0.60 18.39 -8.28
CA MET A 102 -1.00 17.92 -9.60
C MET A 102 -1.94 16.71 -9.43
N VAL A 103 -3.24 16.92 -9.69
CA VAL A 103 -4.27 15.89 -9.66
C VAL A 103 -4.72 15.57 -11.08
N LEU A 104 -4.61 14.30 -11.46
CA LEU A 104 -4.88 13.81 -12.81
C LEU A 104 -5.84 12.61 -12.77
N SER A 105 -6.36 12.18 -13.92
CA SER A 105 -7.00 10.85 -14.02
C SER A 105 -5.97 9.74 -13.79
N LEU A 106 -6.39 8.50 -13.55
CA LEU A 106 -5.41 7.42 -13.37
C LEU A 106 -4.52 7.26 -14.61
N LEU A 107 -5.12 7.27 -15.80
CA LEU A 107 -4.37 7.11 -17.05
C LEU A 107 -3.42 8.29 -17.28
N ASP A 108 -3.92 9.52 -17.17
CA ASP A 108 -3.08 10.72 -17.34
C ASP A 108 -1.93 10.77 -16.32
N ALA A 109 -2.18 10.32 -15.08
CA ALA A 109 -1.14 10.24 -14.06
C ALA A 109 -0.05 9.22 -14.42
N LEU A 110 -0.44 8.06 -14.96
CA LEU A 110 0.50 7.03 -15.41
C LEU A 110 1.31 7.49 -16.62
N GLU A 111 0.67 8.13 -17.60
CA GLU A 111 1.36 8.72 -18.75
C GLU A 111 2.31 9.85 -18.32
N PHE A 112 1.89 10.69 -17.37
CA PHE A 112 2.73 11.76 -16.84
C PHE A 112 3.97 11.23 -16.14
N VAL A 113 3.83 10.16 -15.34
CA VAL A 113 4.97 9.49 -14.69
C VAL A 113 5.87 8.81 -15.73
N ALA A 114 5.30 8.12 -16.73
CA ALA A 114 6.07 7.41 -17.75
C ALA A 114 6.89 8.35 -18.63
N ASN A 115 6.32 9.50 -19.03
CA ASN A 115 7.02 10.48 -19.86
C ASN A 115 7.99 11.36 -19.08
N ASP A 116 7.83 11.44 -17.75
CA ASP A 116 8.63 12.25 -16.82
C ASP A 116 9.05 13.64 -17.36
N PRO A 117 8.09 14.49 -17.76
CA PRO A 117 8.39 15.78 -18.39
C PRO A 117 9.09 16.77 -17.44
N MET A 118 9.08 16.49 -16.13
CA MET A 118 9.73 17.30 -15.10
C MET A 118 11.06 16.69 -14.64
N ASP A 119 11.48 15.57 -15.24
CA ASP A 119 12.67 14.80 -14.91
C ASP A 119 12.78 14.59 -13.40
N CYS A 120 11.80 13.97 -12.74
CA CYS A 120 11.73 13.86 -11.28
C CYS A 120 11.38 12.47 -10.76
N PHE A 121 11.07 11.52 -11.64
CA PHE A 121 10.59 10.18 -11.28
C PHE A 121 11.63 9.09 -11.51
N TRP A 122 12.39 9.16 -12.60
CA TRP A 122 13.29 8.08 -13.04
C TRP A 122 14.79 8.39 -12.89
N ARG A 123 15.14 9.25 -11.94
CA ARG A 123 16.52 9.67 -11.68
C ARG A 123 17.39 8.60 -11.02
#